data_AF-A0A9W8BB30-F1
#
_entry.id   AF-A0A9W8BB30-F1
#
_cell.length_a   1.000
_cell.length_b   1.000
_cell.length_c   1.000
_cell.angle_alpha   90.00
_cell.angle_beta   90.00
_cell.angle_gamma   90.00
#
_symmetry.space_group_name_H-M   'P 1'
#
loop_
_entity.id
_entity.type
_entity.pdbx_description
1 polymer ?
#
loop_
_entity_poly.entity_id
_entity_poly.type
_entity_poly.pdbx_seq_one_letter_code
_entity_poly.pdbx_strand_id
1 'polypeptide(L)'
;HIPPDIPLADSVDTAGDMFFQRLGGANGAHVDGEASGGELSSEKRSEMLYALLEVVQADSSGIVARVDERGTGTYRVNFEHAATVLRDQCLDALVQEKFGSGHARFMRVLRDKQKLDEKVVSQATMLPIATCRERLHDLALAGMIDTVEIPRSADRNPSRMFYLWYVNFDKQTRSAMRFVFQGMSNVIARANKEVAARHLLIAKTKREDVIADQSLLTEAEHKELRILAKIKQRLAVANVRLDSMLLLINDISPQSADLKLLQ
;
A
#
# COMPACT_ATOMS: atom_id res chain seq x y z
N HIS A 1 22.07 -1.39 -25.17
CA HIS A 1 22.17 -2.83 -24.88
C HIS A 1 22.23 -3.05 -23.38
N ILE A 2 21.08 -3.39 -22.79
CA ILE A 2 20.98 -3.82 -21.39
C ILE A 2 21.43 -5.30 -21.38
N PRO A 3 22.42 -5.71 -20.58
CA PRO A 3 22.84 -7.12 -20.54
C PRO A 3 21.71 -8.00 -20.00
N PRO A 4 21.53 -9.23 -20.51
CA PRO A 4 20.52 -10.14 -20.03
C PRO A 4 20.82 -10.53 -18.58
N ASP A 5 19.79 -10.47 -17.73
CA ASP A 5 19.85 -10.85 -16.34
C ASP A 5 20.21 -12.34 -16.20
N ILE A 6 21.11 -12.62 -15.26
CA ILE A 6 21.34 -13.97 -14.75
C ILE A 6 20.00 -14.44 -14.18
N PRO A 7 19.50 -15.65 -14.52
CA PRO A 7 18.28 -16.16 -13.92
C PRO A 7 18.55 -16.38 -12.43
N LEU A 8 18.17 -15.39 -11.62
CA LEU A 8 17.93 -15.60 -10.20
C LEU A 8 16.78 -16.59 -10.16
N ALA A 9 17.04 -17.79 -9.65
CA ALA A 9 16.01 -18.79 -9.43
C ALA A 9 14.77 -18.10 -8.84
N ASP A 10 13.63 -18.29 -9.50
CA ASP A 10 12.32 -17.80 -9.09
C ASP A 10 11.92 -18.45 -7.75
N SER A 11 12.52 -17.98 -6.66
CA SER A 11 11.98 -18.12 -5.31
C SER A 11 11.59 -16.74 -4.82
N VAL A 12 10.69 -16.09 -5.56
CA VAL A 12 9.84 -15.06 -4.98
C VAL A 12 8.78 -15.79 -4.17
N ASP A 13 9.18 -16.34 -3.02
CA ASP A 13 8.25 -16.74 -1.98
C ASP A 13 7.57 -15.47 -1.48
N THR A 14 6.50 -15.10 -2.17
CA THR A 14 5.68 -13.95 -1.81
C THR A 14 4.97 -14.33 -0.52
N ALA A 15 4.82 -13.38 0.41
CA ALA A 15 4.05 -13.61 1.64
C ALA A 15 2.61 -14.09 1.37
N GLY A 16 2.08 -13.85 0.16
CA GLY A 16 0.84 -14.42 -0.35
C GLY A 16 0.91 -15.93 -0.65
N ASP A 17 1.99 -16.42 -1.25
CA ASP A 17 2.18 -17.86 -1.49
C ASP A 17 2.30 -18.62 -0.16
N MET A 18 3.02 -18.07 0.81
CA MET A 18 3.08 -18.64 2.17
C MET A 18 1.71 -18.66 2.89
N PHE A 19 0.78 -17.77 2.52
CA PHE A 19 -0.58 -17.76 3.08
C PHE A 19 -1.46 -18.83 2.41
N PHE A 20 -1.43 -18.95 1.08
CA PHE A 20 -2.22 -19.94 0.35
C PHE A 20 -1.67 -21.37 0.48
N GLN A 21 -0.36 -21.54 0.57
CA GLN A 21 0.29 -22.84 0.76
C GLN A 21 0.02 -23.42 2.15
N ARG A 22 -0.23 -22.56 3.16
CA ARG A 22 -0.71 -22.99 4.49
C ARG A 22 -2.16 -23.47 4.50
N LEU A 23 -2.98 -23.01 3.54
CA LEU A 23 -4.36 -23.47 3.37
C LEU A 23 -4.45 -24.71 2.46
N GLY A 24 -3.49 -24.90 1.54
CA GLY A 24 -3.46 -26.02 0.59
C GLY A 24 -2.54 -27.20 0.95
N GLY A 25 -1.64 -27.06 1.93
CA GLY A 25 -0.55 -28.01 2.21
C GLY A 25 -0.90 -29.24 3.06
N ALA A 26 -2.17 -29.64 3.16
CA ALA A 26 -2.60 -30.76 4.00
C ALA A 26 -2.88 -32.06 3.22
N ASN A 27 -2.20 -32.29 2.09
CA ASN A 27 -2.28 -33.59 1.41
C ASN A 27 -0.94 -33.96 0.77
N GLY A 28 -0.24 -34.91 1.39
CA GLY A 28 0.87 -35.64 0.74
C GLY A 28 2.18 -35.71 1.52
N ALA A 29 2.19 -36.31 2.71
CA ALA A 29 3.37 -36.98 3.24
C ALA A 29 2.95 -38.09 4.21
N HIS A 30 3.18 -39.33 3.78
CA HIS A 30 2.96 -40.56 4.56
C HIS A 30 3.85 -40.52 5.81
N VAL A 31 3.24 -40.33 6.97
CA VAL A 31 3.86 -40.52 8.28
C VAL A 31 2.88 -41.37 9.08
N ASP A 32 3.28 -42.61 9.34
CA ASP A 32 2.58 -43.51 10.25
C ASP A 32 2.67 -42.91 11.65
N GLY A 33 1.58 -42.26 12.05
CA GLY A 33 1.37 -41.70 13.36
C GLY A 33 -0.11 -41.39 13.49
N GLU A 34 -0.77 -42.06 14.44
CA GLU A 34 -2.19 -41.89 14.77
C GLU A 34 -2.52 -40.42 15.01
N ALA A 35 -2.94 -39.71 13.96
CA ALA A 35 -3.56 -38.42 14.06
C ALA A 35 -5.08 -38.65 14.07
N SER A 36 -5.68 -38.51 15.24
CA SER A 36 -7.12 -38.35 15.41
C SER A 36 -7.58 -37.01 14.79
N GLY A 37 -7.51 -36.92 13.46
CA GLY A 37 -8.08 -35.83 12.69
C GLY A 37 -9.57 -36.09 12.52
N GLY A 38 -10.37 -35.69 13.50
CA GLY A 38 -11.82 -35.71 13.36
C GLY A 38 -12.22 -34.79 12.20
N GLU A 39 -12.65 -35.38 11.08
CA GLU A 39 -13.29 -34.64 9.99
C GLU A 39 -14.48 -33.86 10.59
N LEU A 40 -14.40 -32.52 10.57
CA LEU A 40 -15.52 -31.70 11.02
C LEU A 40 -16.76 -32.07 10.18
N SER A 41 -17.83 -32.51 10.85
CA SER A 41 -19.14 -32.76 10.22
C SER A 41 -19.49 -31.61 9.27
N SER A 42 -19.94 -31.94 8.06
CA SER A 42 -20.26 -30.95 7.02
C SER A 42 -21.21 -29.85 7.53
N GLU A 43 -22.09 -30.20 8.46
CA GLU A 43 -23.06 -29.31 9.09
C GLU A 43 -22.35 -28.24 9.95
N LYS A 44 -21.38 -28.65 10.77
CA LYS A 44 -20.61 -27.73 11.61
C LYS A 44 -19.78 -26.76 10.77
N ARG A 45 -19.26 -27.20 9.61
CA ARG A 45 -18.56 -26.33 8.67
C ARG A 45 -19.49 -25.28 8.06
N SER A 46 -20.71 -25.66 7.68
CA SER A 46 -21.69 -24.70 7.16
C SER A 46 -22.11 -23.67 8.21
N GLU A 47 -22.33 -24.10 9.47
CA GLU A 47 -22.66 -23.18 10.57
C GLU A 47 -21.53 -22.16 10.82
N MET A 48 -20.27 -22.61 10.85
CA MET A 48 -19.13 -21.72 11.02
C MET A 48 -18.97 -20.73 9.87
N LEU A 49 -19.26 -21.16 8.63
CA LEU A 49 -19.16 -20.31 7.44
C LEU A 49 -20.20 -19.20 7.49
N TYR A 50 -21.45 -19.51 7.84
CA TYR A 50 -22.50 -18.48 8.00
C TYR A 50 -22.18 -17.51 9.13
N ALA A 51 -21.68 -18.00 10.27
CA ALA A 51 -21.24 -17.14 11.36
C ALA A 51 -20.11 -16.18 10.93
N LEU A 52 -19.13 -16.66 10.14
CA LEU A 52 -18.07 -15.80 9.62
C LEU A 52 -18.62 -14.74 8.65
N LEU A 53 -19.53 -15.12 7.75
CA LEU A 53 -20.15 -14.18 6.81
C LEU A 53 -21.00 -13.12 7.51
N GLU A 54 -21.66 -13.46 8.61
CA GLU A 54 -22.39 -12.51 9.44
C GLU A 54 -21.45 -11.50 10.11
N VAL A 55 -20.32 -11.95 10.63
CA VAL A 55 -19.28 -11.06 11.19
C VAL A 55 -18.71 -10.13 10.12
N VAL A 56 -18.40 -10.66 8.93
CA VAL A 56 -17.86 -9.85 7.83
C VAL A 56 -18.90 -8.86 7.29
N GLN A 57 -20.18 -9.21 7.31
CA GLN A 57 -21.27 -8.29 6.96
C GLN A 57 -21.42 -7.17 7.98
N ALA A 58 -21.19 -7.44 9.27
CA ALA A 58 -21.28 -6.45 10.34
C ALA A 58 -20.13 -5.44 10.34
N ASP A 59 -19.08 -5.68 9.54
CA ASP A 59 -17.94 -4.76 9.46
C ASP A 59 -18.32 -3.43 8.79
N SER A 60 -17.76 -2.35 9.33
CA SER A 60 -17.94 -0.97 8.86
C SER A 60 -17.41 -0.72 7.45
N SER A 61 -16.61 -1.64 6.90
CA SER A 61 -16.06 -1.54 5.56
C SER A 61 -17.09 -1.72 4.44
N GLY A 62 -18.28 -2.28 4.71
CA GLY A 62 -19.35 -2.41 3.71
C GLY A 62 -18.98 -3.24 2.47
N ILE A 63 -17.89 -4.01 2.52
CA ILE A 63 -17.37 -4.77 1.38
C ILE A 63 -18.28 -5.95 1.05
N VAL A 64 -18.84 -6.61 2.07
CA VAL A 64 -19.75 -7.74 1.91
C VAL A 64 -21.16 -7.32 2.30
N ALA A 65 -22.09 -7.48 1.38
CA ALA A 65 -23.50 -7.19 1.61
C ALA A 65 -24.33 -8.45 1.38
N ARG A 66 -25.38 -8.62 2.19
CA ARG A 66 -26.37 -9.67 1.97
C ARG A 66 -27.33 -9.23 0.85
N VAL A 67 -27.58 -10.12 -0.10
CA VAL A 67 -28.40 -9.80 -1.29
C VAL A 67 -29.90 -9.89 -0.97
N ASP A 68 -30.30 -10.84 -0.13
CA ASP A 68 -31.70 -11.05 0.26
C ASP A 68 -31.88 -11.29 1.76
N GLU A 69 -32.85 -10.58 2.33
CA GLU A 69 -33.34 -10.79 3.71
C GLU A 69 -34.27 -12.01 3.82
N ARG A 70 -34.81 -12.51 2.69
CA ARG A 70 -35.98 -13.42 2.66
C ARG A 70 -35.72 -14.91 2.38
N GLY A 71 -34.48 -15.40 2.27
CA GLY A 71 -34.26 -16.84 2.55
C GLY A 71 -33.29 -17.68 1.72
N THR A 72 -32.20 -17.14 1.18
CA THR A 72 -31.15 -17.99 0.56
C THR A 72 -29.74 -17.76 1.08
N GLY A 73 -29.55 -16.81 2.01
CA GLY A 73 -28.24 -16.57 2.64
C GLY A 73 -27.14 -16.23 1.62
N THR A 74 -27.50 -15.58 0.51
CA THR A 74 -26.58 -15.20 -0.56
C THR A 74 -25.92 -13.87 -0.23
N TYR A 75 -24.59 -13.83 -0.36
CA TYR A 75 -23.76 -12.65 -0.11
C TYR A 75 -23.13 -12.17 -1.42
N ARG A 76 -22.96 -10.85 -1.55
CA ARG A 76 -22.24 -10.21 -2.64
C ARG A 76 -21.05 -9.44 -2.10
N VAL A 77 -19.96 -9.44 -2.86
CA VAL A 77 -18.77 -8.63 -2.60
C VAL A 77 -18.82 -7.41 -3.51
N ASN A 78 -18.78 -6.21 -2.92
CA ASN A 78 -18.68 -4.97 -3.66
C ASN A 78 -17.20 -4.65 -3.94
N PHE A 79 -16.69 -5.14 -5.07
CA PHE A 79 -15.30 -4.92 -5.47
C PHE A 79 -14.97 -3.45 -5.72
N GLU A 80 -15.93 -2.65 -6.19
CA GLU A 80 -15.74 -1.22 -6.44
C GLU A 80 -15.56 -0.44 -5.12
N HIS A 81 -16.36 -0.78 -4.11
CA HIS A 81 -16.21 -0.20 -2.79
C HIS A 81 -14.92 -0.69 -2.11
N ALA A 82 -14.62 -1.98 -2.20
CA ALA A 82 -13.37 -2.55 -1.68
C ALA A 82 -12.14 -1.88 -2.29
N ALA A 83 -12.15 -1.65 -3.62
CA ALA A 83 -11.13 -0.91 -4.35
C ALA A 83 -10.92 0.51 -3.79
N THR A 84 -12.00 1.21 -3.47
CA THR A 84 -11.95 2.56 -2.91
C THR A 84 -11.44 2.58 -1.48
N VAL A 85 -11.89 1.65 -0.63
CA VAL A 85 -11.40 1.50 0.74
C VAL A 85 -9.91 1.16 0.77
N LEU A 86 -9.46 0.22 -0.06
CA LEU A 86 -8.04 -0.16 -0.15
C LEU A 86 -7.16 1.00 -0.61
N ARG A 87 -7.62 1.77 -1.60
CA ARG A 87 -6.91 2.98 -2.06
C ARG A 87 -6.78 4.00 -0.95
N ASP A 88 -7.86 4.25 -0.22
CA ASP A 88 -7.90 5.24 0.85
C ASP A 88 -6.99 4.85 2.02
N GLN A 89 -6.99 3.57 2.38
CA GLN A 89 -6.05 3.01 3.35
C GLN A 89 -4.60 3.12 2.88
N CYS A 90 -4.32 2.85 1.60
CA CYS A 90 -2.99 3.00 1.01
C CYS A 90 -2.52 4.46 1.04
N LEU A 91 -3.39 5.42 0.72
CA LEU A 91 -3.10 6.85 0.77
C LEU A 91 -2.85 7.32 2.21
N ASP A 92 -3.65 6.85 3.17
CA ASP A 92 -3.46 7.15 4.58
C ASP A 92 -2.14 6.58 5.11
N ALA A 93 -1.78 5.35 4.72
CA ALA A 93 -0.50 4.74 5.06
C ALA A 93 0.66 5.54 4.47
N LEU A 94 0.55 5.99 3.21
CA LEU A 94 1.55 6.85 2.58
C LEU A 94 1.73 8.17 3.34
N VAL A 95 0.64 8.82 3.76
CA VAL A 95 0.70 10.05 4.56
C VAL A 95 1.30 9.79 5.93
N GLN A 96 0.92 8.69 6.57
CA GLN A 96 1.45 8.29 7.88
C GLN A 96 2.96 8.05 7.84
N GLU A 97 3.47 7.37 6.82
CA GLU A 97 4.91 7.11 6.69
C GLU A 97 5.70 8.38 6.36
N LYS A 98 5.11 9.33 5.61
CA LYS A 98 5.80 10.55 5.15
C LYS A 98 5.75 11.70 6.16
N PHE A 99 4.61 11.89 6.81
CA PHE A 99 4.32 13.03 7.68
C PHE A 99 4.00 12.62 9.13
N GLY A 100 3.77 11.34 9.38
CA GLY A 100 3.40 10.82 10.70
C GLY A 100 1.89 10.67 10.91
N SER A 101 1.53 9.95 11.98
CA SER A 101 0.14 9.61 12.32
C SER A 101 -0.76 10.83 12.56
N GLY A 102 -0.18 11.94 13.03
CA GLY A 102 -0.90 13.19 13.25
C GLY A 102 -1.52 13.77 11.98
N HIS A 103 -0.83 13.63 10.84
CA HIS A 103 -1.30 14.11 9.53
C HIS A 103 -2.30 13.15 8.89
N ALA A 104 -2.09 11.84 9.03
CA ALA A 104 -3.04 10.83 8.57
C ALA A 104 -4.43 11.01 9.22
N ARG A 105 -4.49 11.42 10.49
CA ARG A 105 -5.77 11.78 11.14
C ARG A 105 -6.49 12.93 10.43
N PHE A 106 -5.76 13.95 10.00
CA PHE A 106 -6.37 15.11 9.32
C PHE A 106 -6.95 14.69 7.97
N MET A 107 -6.24 13.82 7.24
CA MET A 107 -6.73 13.27 5.98
C MET A 107 -8.06 12.53 6.16
N ARG A 108 -8.17 11.67 7.17
CA ARG A 108 -9.43 10.97 7.50
C ARG A 108 -10.57 11.94 7.81
N VAL A 109 -10.31 12.91 8.69
CA VAL A 109 -11.31 13.94 9.08
C VAL A 109 -11.78 14.76 7.87
N LEU A 110 -10.87 15.16 6.98
CA LEU A 110 -11.20 15.96 5.80
C LEU A 110 -11.94 15.15 4.74
N ARG A 111 -11.66 13.85 4.62
CA ARG A 111 -12.34 12.92 3.72
C ARG A 111 -13.79 12.68 4.15
N ASP A 112 -14.02 12.50 5.45
CA ASP A 112 -15.35 12.20 6.01
C ASP A 112 -16.31 13.38 5.94
N LYS A 113 -15.87 14.57 6.36
CA LYS A 113 -16.78 15.71 6.55
C LYS A 113 -16.85 16.67 5.36
N GLN A 114 -15.86 16.61 4.46
CA GLN A 114 -15.64 17.49 3.31
C GLN A 114 -15.61 19.01 3.64
N LYS A 115 -14.73 19.76 2.98
CA LYS A 115 -14.64 21.25 3.04
C LYS A 115 -14.78 21.85 4.46
N LEU A 116 -13.74 21.72 5.26
CA LEU A 116 -13.73 22.17 6.66
C LEU A 116 -12.97 23.47 6.87
N ASP A 117 -13.50 24.33 7.75
CA ASP A 117 -12.75 25.46 8.31
C ASP A 117 -11.72 24.99 9.36
N GLU A 118 -10.65 25.74 9.53
CA GLU A 118 -9.56 25.45 10.47
C GLU A 118 -10.05 25.26 11.91
N LYS A 119 -11.05 26.03 12.33
CA LYS A 119 -11.69 25.90 13.66
C LYS A 119 -12.38 24.56 13.83
N VAL A 120 -13.08 24.08 12.80
CA VAL A 120 -13.79 22.79 12.83
C VAL A 120 -12.80 21.63 12.81
N VAL A 121 -11.72 21.76 12.04
CA VAL A 121 -10.62 20.77 12.03
C VAL A 121 -9.96 20.69 13.42
N SER A 122 -9.70 21.84 14.06
CA SER A 122 -9.12 21.90 15.41
C SER A 122 -10.02 21.21 16.44
N GLN A 123 -11.33 21.45 16.41
CA GLN A 123 -12.30 20.77 17.28
C GLN A 123 -12.37 19.27 17.01
N ALA A 124 -12.39 18.86 15.74
CA ALA A 124 -12.47 17.44 15.37
C ALA A 124 -11.19 16.66 15.73
N THR A 125 -10.03 17.29 15.67
CA THR A 125 -8.73 16.66 15.94
C THR A 125 -8.27 16.80 17.39
N MET A 126 -8.96 17.63 18.20
CA MET A 126 -8.62 17.99 19.57
C MET A 126 -7.21 18.55 19.71
N LEU A 127 -6.83 19.43 18.77
CA LEU A 127 -5.51 20.07 18.75
C LEU A 127 -5.62 21.59 18.76
N PRO A 128 -4.60 22.30 19.28
CA PRO A 128 -4.54 23.76 19.18
C PRO A 128 -4.60 24.22 17.72
N ILE A 129 -5.25 25.36 17.49
CA ILE A 129 -5.44 25.90 16.14
C ILE A 129 -4.11 26.20 15.43
N ALA A 130 -3.09 26.66 16.16
CA ALA A 130 -1.76 26.91 15.63
C ALA A 130 -1.11 25.65 15.05
N THR A 131 -1.17 24.53 15.77
CA THR A 131 -0.66 23.23 15.30
C THR A 131 -1.49 22.69 14.15
N CYS A 132 -2.81 22.91 14.15
CA CYS A 132 -3.66 22.51 13.03
C CYS A 132 -3.27 23.24 11.74
N ARG A 133 -2.99 24.55 11.83
CA ARG A 133 -2.55 25.37 10.72
C ARG A 133 -1.27 24.84 10.09
N GLU A 134 -0.27 24.55 10.92
CA GLU A 134 1.01 24.01 10.49
C GLU A 134 0.81 22.72 9.70
N ARG A 135 0.06 21.75 10.25
CA ARG A 135 -0.20 20.46 9.60
C ARG A 135 -1.02 20.57 8.31
N LEU A 136 -2.01 21.46 8.28
CA LEU A 136 -2.80 21.73 7.07
C LEU A 136 -1.91 22.33 5.98
N HIS A 137 -1.02 23.24 6.35
CA HIS A 137 -0.09 23.84 5.42
C HIS A 137 0.91 22.80 4.88
N ASP A 138 1.46 21.92 5.73
CA ASP A 138 2.36 20.84 5.30
C ASP A 138 1.68 19.89 4.29
N LEU A 139 0.43 19.50 4.57
CA LEU A 139 -0.36 18.67 3.65
C LEU A 139 -0.67 19.39 2.33
N ALA A 140 -0.89 20.70 2.37
CA ALA A 140 -1.18 21.49 1.19
C ALA A 140 0.07 21.69 0.31
N LEU A 141 1.23 21.94 0.92
CA LEU A 141 2.52 22.00 0.23
C LEU A 141 2.85 20.65 -0.44
N ALA A 142 2.51 19.55 0.21
CA ALA A 142 2.64 18.21 -0.34
C ALA A 142 1.62 17.89 -1.45
N GLY A 143 0.63 18.77 -1.67
CA GLY A 143 -0.43 18.57 -2.66
C GLY A 143 -1.40 17.44 -2.30
N MET A 144 -1.54 17.13 -1.00
CA MET A 144 -2.48 16.14 -0.50
C MET A 144 -3.87 16.73 -0.21
N ILE A 145 -3.92 18.02 0.11
CA ILE A 145 -5.16 18.78 0.33
C ILE A 145 -5.12 20.10 -0.44
N ASP A 146 -6.29 20.67 -0.68
CA ASP A 146 -6.48 21.97 -1.31
C ASP A 146 -7.26 22.91 -0.39
N THR A 147 -7.15 24.21 -0.70
CA THR A 147 -7.82 25.29 0.01
C THR A 147 -8.69 26.09 -0.95
N VAL A 148 -9.89 26.44 -0.52
CA VAL A 148 -10.77 27.40 -1.20
C VAL A 148 -10.90 28.65 -0.33
N GLU A 149 -10.66 29.80 -0.95
CA GLU A 149 -10.82 31.11 -0.33
C GLU A 149 -12.23 31.64 -0.60
N ILE A 150 -12.97 31.96 0.45
CA ILE A 150 -14.30 32.55 0.36
C ILE A 150 -14.24 33.97 0.92
N PRO A 151 -14.45 35.01 0.10
CA PRO A 151 -14.46 36.38 0.58
C PRO A 151 -15.75 36.67 1.37
N ARG A 152 -15.63 37.30 2.54
CA ARG A 152 -16.81 37.76 3.33
C ARG A 152 -17.33 39.12 2.89
N SER A 153 -16.54 39.86 2.12
CA SER A 153 -16.85 41.21 1.64
C SER A 153 -16.45 41.32 0.17
N ALA A 154 -17.00 42.31 -0.55
CA ALA A 154 -16.65 42.55 -1.95
C ALA A 154 -15.14 42.77 -2.13
N ASP A 155 -14.52 43.41 -1.15
CA ASP A 155 -13.08 43.55 -1.06
C ASP A 155 -12.47 42.19 -0.66
N ARG A 156 -11.77 41.53 -1.60
CA ARG A 156 -11.06 40.25 -1.42
C ARG A 156 -9.83 40.37 -0.50
N ASN A 157 -9.98 41.05 0.63
CA ASN A 157 -8.93 41.24 1.62
C ASN A 157 -8.72 39.92 2.41
N PRO A 158 -7.49 39.37 2.49
CA PRO A 158 -7.17 38.15 3.24
C PRO A 158 -7.65 38.16 4.69
N SER A 159 -7.66 39.33 5.34
CA SER A 159 -8.12 39.47 6.74
C SER A 159 -9.62 39.19 6.91
N ARG A 160 -10.39 39.26 5.82
CA ARG A 160 -11.84 39.02 5.77
C ARG A 160 -12.19 37.81 4.89
N MET A 161 -11.27 36.88 4.72
CA MET A 161 -11.50 35.62 4.02
C MET A 161 -11.82 34.46 4.98
N PHE A 162 -12.48 33.44 4.48
CA PHE A 162 -12.54 32.12 5.08
C PHE A 162 -11.76 31.14 4.21
N TYR A 163 -11.03 30.23 4.84
CA TYR A 163 -10.26 29.20 4.16
C TYR A 163 -10.88 27.85 4.46
N LEU A 164 -11.44 27.21 3.43
CA LEU A 164 -11.98 25.85 3.54
C LEU A 164 -10.98 24.86 2.98
N TRP A 165 -10.63 23.86 3.80
CA TRP A 165 -9.71 22.80 3.47
C TRP A 165 -10.47 21.56 3.03
N TYR A 166 -10.03 20.92 1.95
CA TYR A 166 -10.67 19.72 1.43
C TYR A 166 -9.66 18.83 0.70
N VAL A 167 -10.03 17.57 0.52
CA VAL A 167 -9.26 16.63 -0.28
C VAL A 167 -9.77 16.69 -1.72
N ASN A 168 -8.86 16.99 -2.66
CA ASN A 168 -9.10 16.83 -4.08
C ASN A 168 -8.49 15.50 -4.52
N PHE A 169 -9.32 14.50 -4.81
CA PHE A 169 -8.86 13.14 -5.10
C PHE A 169 -7.91 13.07 -6.30
N ASP A 170 -8.18 13.82 -7.36
CA ASP A 170 -7.34 13.81 -8.57
C ASP A 170 -5.95 14.37 -8.26
N LYS A 171 -5.89 15.49 -7.53
CA LYS A 171 -4.62 16.12 -7.15
C LYS A 171 -3.86 15.27 -6.14
N GLN A 172 -4.56 14.73 -5.13
CA GLN A 172 -3.99 13.83 -4.13
C GLN A 172 -3.37 12.60 -4.79
N THR A 173 -4.09 11.98 -5.75
CA THR A 173 -3.63 10.80 -6.48
C THR A 173 -2.36 11.09 -7.28
N ARG A 174 -2.33 12.21 -8.01
CA ARG A 174 -1.12 12.63 -8.75
C ARG A 174 0.07 12.91 -7.82
N SER A 175 -0.16 13.57 -6.70
CA SER A 175 0.87 13.82 -5.68
C SER A 175 1.39 12.51 -5.07
N ALA A 176 0.49 11.58 -4.75
CA ALA A 176 0.83 10.27 -4.22
C ALA A 176 1.66 9.45 -5.22
N MET A 177 1.25 9.40 -6.49
CA MET A 177 2.02 8.77 -7.57
C MET A 177 3.42 9.37 -7.69
N ARG A 178 3.55 10.70 -7.64
CA ARG A 178 4.85 11.37 -7.67
C ARG A 178 5.75 10.90 -6.52
N PHE A 179 5.20 10.74 -5.31
CA PHE A 179 5.98 10.21 -4.18
C PHE A 179 6.43 8.76 -4.41
N VAL A 180 5.56 7.91 -4.93
CA VAL A 180 5.87 6.51 -5.24
C VAL A 180 6.95 6.42 -6.33
N PHE A 181 6.79 7.13 -7.45
CA PHE A 181 7.77 7.13 -8.54
C PHE A 181 9.14 7.68 -8.11
N GLN A 182 9.16 8.73 -7.29
CA GLN A 182 10.41 9.21 -6.71
C GLN A 182 11.04 8.16 -5.80
N GLY A 183 10.24 7.45 -5.00
CA GLY A 183 10.68 6.32 -4.18
C GLY A 183 11.32 5.22 -5.02
N MET A 184 10.65 4.78 -6.09
CA MET A 184 11.16 3.75 -7.02
C MET A 184 12.47 4.19 -7.67
N SER A 185 12.53 5.44 -8.14
CA SER A 185 13.73 6.03 -8.75
C SER A 185 14.91 6.02 -7.78
N ASN A 186 14.67 6.35 -6.51
CA ASN A 186 15.70 6.33 -5.47
C ASN A 186 16.18 4.90 -5.15
N VAL A 187 15.27 3.91 -5.13
CA VAL A 187 15.61 2.50 -4.92
C VAL A 187 16.48 1.97 -6.06
N ILE A 188 16.11 2.25 -7.31
CA ILE A 188 16.88 1.87 -8.50
C ILE A 188 18.25 2.56 -8.50
N ALA A 189 18.29 3.86 -8.24
CA ALA A 189 19.55 4.61 -8.15
C ALA A 189 20.47 4.04 -7.05
N ARG A 190 19.90 3.64 -5.90
CA ARG A 190 20.67 2.99 -4.83
C ARG A 190 21.20 1.63 -5.25
N ALA A 191 20.38 0.80 -5.91
CA ALA A 191 20.81 -0.51 -6.40
C ALA A 191 21.98 -0.39 -7.38
N ASN A 192 21.91 0.55 -8.32
CA ASN A 192 22.99 0.83 -9.26
C ASN A 192 24.26 1.31 -8.57
N LYS A 193 24.14 2.15 -7.53
CA LYS A 193 25.27 2.60 -6.72
C LYS A 193 25.96 1.46 -5.99
N GLU A 194 25.22 0.50 -5.43
CA GLU A 194 25.78 -0.68 -4.76
C GLU A 194 26.53 -1.61 -5.72
N VAL A 195 26.01 -1.76 -6.94
CA VAL A 195 26.67 -2.52 -8.03
C VAL A 195 27.94 -1.82 -8.49
N ALA A 196 27.88 -0.51 -8.75
CA ALA A 196 29.03 0.27 -9.18
C ALA A 196 30.16 0.28 -8.13
N ALA A 197 29.82 0.38 -6.84
CA ALA A 197 30.79 0.33 -5.76
C ALA A 197 31.57 -0.99 -5.69
N ARG A 198 30.97 -2.10 -6.14
CA ARG A 198 31.57 -3.46 -6.11
C ARG A 198 31.86 -4.03 -7.50
N HIS A 199 32.00 -3.17 -8.51
CA HIS A 199 32.14 -3.59 -9.90
C HIS A 199 33.34 -4.53 -10.14
N LEU A 200 34.49 -4.33 -9.47
CA LEU A 200 35.67 -5.20 -9.58
C LEU A 200 35.39 -6.61 -9.07
N LEU A 201 34.76 -6.72 -7.90
CA LEU A 201 34.37 -8.00 -7.31
C LEU A 201 33.38 -8.74 -8.23
N ILE A 202 32.38 -8.02 -8.74
CA ILE A 202 31.40 -8.57 -9.68
C ILE A 202 32.08 -9.03 -10.98
N ALA A 203 33.03 -8.24 -11.51
CA ALA A 203 33.78 -8.60 -12.70
C ALA A 203 34.65 -9.85 -12.48
N LYS A 204 35.24 -10.00 -11.28
CA LYS A 204 35.98 -11.21 -10.88
C LYS A 204 35.08 -12.44 -10.82
N THR A 205 33.89 -12.32 -10.22
CA THR A 205 32.90 -13.42 -10.16
C THR A 205 32.35 -13.84 -11.52
N LYS A 206 32.35 -12.94 -12.52
CA LYS A 206 31.85 -13.23 -13.87
C LYS A 206 32.86 -13.94 -14.79
N ARG A 207 34.10 -14.17 -14.34
CA ARG A 207 35.10 -14.89 -15.14
C ARG A 207 34.76 -16.38 -15.16
N GLU A 208 34.91 -17.03 -16.31
CA GLU A 208 34.49 -18.43 -16.52
C GLU A 208 35.21 -19.41 -15.58
N ASP A 209 36.47 -19.16 -15.26
CA ASP A 209 37.27 -19.92 -14.29
C ASP A 209 36.71 -19.83 -12.87
N VAL A 210 36.30 -18.64 -12.42
CA VAL A 210 35.71 -18.41 -11.09
C VAL A 210 34.27 -18.91 -11.00
N ILE A 211 33.55 -18.96 -12.12
CA ILE A 211 32.21 -19.57 -12.20
C ILE A 211 32.33 -21.10 -12.08
N ALA A 212 33.31 -21.69 -12.76
CA ALA A 212 33.58 -23.13 -12.70
C ALA A 212 34.12 -23.56 -11.33
N ASP A 213 34.95 -22.73 -10.69
CA ASP A 213 35.50 -22.99 -9.36
C ASP A 213 35.38 -21.77 -8.43
N GLN A 214 34.36 -21.81 -7.56
CA GLN A 214 34.11 -20.75 -6.57
C GLN A 214 35.13 -20.72 -5.42
N SER A 215 36.02 -21.71 -5.30
CA SER A 215 37.10 -21.69 -4.30
C SER A 215 38.19 -20.65 -4.60
N LEU A 216 38.23 -20.15 -5.84
CA LEU A 216 39.12 -19.06 -6.28
C LEU A 216 38.80 -17.69 -5.65
N LEU A 217 37.66 -17.57 -4.98
CA LEU A 217 37.25 -16.42 -4.20
C LEU A 217 37.66 -16.58 -2.74
N THR A 218 38.22 -15.52 -2.16
CA THR A 218 38.54 -15.49 -0.74
C THR A 218 37.28 -15.47 0.12
N GLU A 219 37.36 -15.95 1.37
CA GLU A 219 36.22 -15.92 2.29
C GLU A 219 35.65 -14.50 2.52
N ALA A 220 36.52 -13.49 2.46
CA ALA A 220 36.12 -12.08 2.55
C ALA A 220 35.27 -11.64 1.33
N GLU A 221 35.67 -12.05 0.12
CA GLU A 221 34.92 -11.79 -1.11
C GLU A 221 33.57 -12.50 -1.11
N HIS A 222 33.53 -13.75 -0.64
CA HIS A 222 32.28 -14.49 -0.43
C HIS A 222 31.34 -13.77 0.54
N LYS A 223 31.87 -13.24 1.64
CA LYS A 223 31.08 -12.48 2.61
C LYS A 223 30.52 -11.18 2.00
N GLU A 224 31.32 -10.44 1.25
CA GLU A 224 30.88 -9.23 0.54
C GLU A 224 29.80 -9.52 -0.51
N LEU A 225 29.93 -10.62 -1.27
CA LEU A 225 28.92 -11.04 -2.24
C LEU A 225 27.58 -11.38 -1.56
N ARG A 226 27.60 -12.07 -0.41
CA ARG A 226 26.39 -12.34 0.38
C ARG A 226 25.73 -11.06 0.87
N ILE A 227 26.52 -10.08 1.33
CA ILE A 227 26.00 -8.77 1.75
C ILE A 227 25.35 -8.05 0.57
N LEU A 228 26.02 -8.01 -0.59
CA LEU A 228 25.49 -7.39 -1.80
C LEU A 228 24.19 -8.06 -2.25
N ALA A 229 24.13 -9.39 -2.25
CA ALA A 229 22.92 -10.15 -2.59
C ALA A 229 21.76 -9.79 -1.64
N LYS A 230 22.01 -9.74 -0.33
CA LYS A 230 21.00 -9.35 0.66
C LYS A 230 20.50 -7.92 0.46
N ILE A 231 21.39 -6.97 0.15
CA ILE A 231 21.01 -5.58 -0.14
C ILE A 231 20.16 -5.52 -1.42
N LYS A 232 20.59 -6.19 -2.49
CA LYS A 232 19.84 -6.27 -3.75
C LYS A 232 18.44 -6.85 -3.55
N GLN A 233 18.33 -7.96 -2.82
CA GLN A 233 17.04 -8.59 -2.52
C GLN A 233 16.11 -7.63 -1.77
N ARG A 234 16.62 -6.95 -0.73
CA ARG A 234 15.82 -5.96 0.02
C ARG A 234 15.34 -4.81 -0.85
N LEU A 235 16.19 -4.30 -1.74
CA LEU A 235 15.83 -3.23 -2.67
C LEU A 235 14.81 -3.71 -3.73
N ALA A 236 14.95 -4.93 -4.25
CA ALA A 236 13.99 -5.53 -5.17
C ALA A 236 12.61 -5.69 -4.52
N VAL A 237 12.55 -6.23 -3.30
CA VAL A 237 11.30 -6.33 -2.52
C VAL A 237 10.68 -4.96 -2.28
N ALA A 238 11.49 -3.95 -1.94
CA ALA A 238 10.99 -2.59 -1.77
C ALA A 238 10.39 -2.03 -3.07
N ASN A 239 11.00 -2.31 -4.22
CA ASN A 239 10.47 -1.89 -5.52
C ASN A 239 9.12 -2.55 -5.84
N VAL A 240 8.99 -3.86 -5.61
CA VAL A 240 7.72 -4.60 -5.79
C VAL A 240 6.61 -4.05 -4.89
N ARG A 241 6.94 -3.68 -3.64
CA ARG A 241 5.97 -3.09 -2.71
C ARG A 241 5.51 -1.71 -3.18
N LEU A 242 6.41 -0.88 -3.71
CA LEU A 242 6.07 0.43 -4.29
C LEU A 242 5.19 0.28 -5.53
N ASP A 243 5.48 -0.70 -6.38
CA ASP A 243 4.66 -1.03 -7.55
C ASP A 243 3.25 -1.48 -7.16
N SER A 244 3.14 -2.32 -6.13
CA SER A 244 1.84 -2.71 -5.55
C SER A 244 1.04 -1.51 -5.04
N MET A 245 1.70 -0.51 -4.43
CA MET A 245 1.04 0.74 -4.01
C MET A 245 0.56 1.55 -5.22
N LEU A 246 1.34 1.59 -6.31
CA LEU A 246 0.95 2.28 -7.55
C LEU A 246 -0.35 1.69 -8.12
N LEU A 247 -0.44 0.36 -8.16
CA LEU A 247 -1.61 -0.37 -8.63
C LEU A 247 -2.87 -0.03 -7.82
N LEU A 248 -2.77 0.07 -6.50
CA LEU A 248 -3.89 0.48 -5.64
C LEU A 248 -4.31 1.94 -5.88
N ILE A 249 -3.34 2.82 -6.13
CA ILE A 249 -3.57 4.26 -6.28
C ILE A 249 -4.15 4.59 -7.67
N ASN A 250 -3.65 3.96 -8.73
CA ASN A 250 -3.98 4.31 -10.11
C ASN A 250 -4.99 3.36 -10.77
N ASP A 251 -4.74 2.06 -10.68
CA ASP A 251 -5.29 1.08 -11.63
C ASP A 251 -6.59 0.46 -11.13
N ILE A 252 -6.70 0.25 -9.82
CA ILE A 252 -7.89 -0.34 -9.19
C ILE A 252 -9.01 0.69 -9.00
N SER A 253 -8.71 1.98 -9.05
CA SER A 253 -9.73 3.01 -8.92
C SER A 253 -10.56 3.14 -10.19
N PRO A 254 -11.90 3.04 -10.15
CA PRO A 254 -12.70 3.66 -11.19
C PRO A 254 -12.40 5.16 -11.15
N GLN A 255 -11.64 5.66 -12.12
CA GLN A 255 -11.46 7.09 -12.33
C GLN A 255 -12.81 7.63 -12.79
N SER A 256 -13.64 8.08 -11.85
CA SER A 256 -14.68 9.09 -12.04
C SER A 256 -15.37 9.11 -13.43
N ALA A 257 -15.71 7.94 -13.99
CA ALA A 257 -16.46 7.85 -15.23
C ALA A 257 -17.86 8.46 -15.06
N ASP A 258 -18.31 8.63 -13.82
CA ASP A 258 -19.64 9.12 -13.48
C ASP A 258 -19.76 10.64 -13.38
N LEU A 259 -18.69 11.41 -13.53
CA LEU A 259 -18.79 12.88 -13.66
C LEU A 259 -19.16 13.34 -15.08
N LYS A 260 -19.33 12.41 -16.04
CA LYS A 260 -19.81 12.69 -17.40
C LYS A 260 -21.28 12.33 -17.65
N LEU A 261 -22.00 11.80 -16.66
CA LEU A 261 -23.43 11.46 -16.80
C LEU A 261 -24.38 12.48 -16.13
N LEU A 262 -23.85 13.61 -15.66
CA LEU A 262 -24.65 14.74 -15.14
C LEU A 262 -24.20 16.09 -15.73
N GLN A 263 -23.98 16.12 -17.05
CA GLN A 263 -24.13 17.30 -17.90
C GLN A 263 -25.25 17.02 -18.91
#